data_AF-A0A1M5UJF4-F1
#
_entry.id   AF-A0A1M5UJF4-F1
#
_cell.length_a   1.000
_cell.length_b   1.000
_cell.length_c   1.000
_cell.angle_alpha   90.00
_cell.angle_beta   90.00
_cell.angle_gamma   90.00
#
_symmetry.space_group_name_H-M   'P 1'
#
loop_
_entity.id
_entity.type
_entity.pdbx_description
1 polymer ?
#
loop_
_entity_poly.entity_id
_entity_poly.type
_entity_poly.pdbx_seq_one_letter_code
_entity_poly.pdbx_strand_id
1 'polypeptide(L)'
;MAEPGTLTQPTSKKGVSSFVSVNAAPAPAPAVPPRPQGDLTRASVEEIAQAVRSTWPTKSADNRWNRSRGARDLLQHLSQFPGRDLAGAVGDQRVQPGRQPRLGPAIGSQREKPDRHRRCLLCLRIIRPSLEAFRSNTFLYYGQRFLAAQNDPLLEKFWAEVQATPVNPIHHGTALFDIAVALTTQGIALADLTPEAFLHYATRGSAAV
;
A
#
# COMPACT_ATOMS: atom_id res chain seq x y z
N MET A 1 -55.04 49.57 -25.67
CA MET A 1 -55.40 49.05 -24.33
C MET A 1 -56.25 47.80 -24.58
N ALA A 2 -55.90 46.57 -24.23
CA ALA A 2 -54.84 45.98 -23.42
C ALA A 2 -54.47 44.58 -24.00
N GLU A 3 -53.28 44.10 -23.66
CA GLU A 3 -52.57 42.93 -24.19
C GLU A 3 -53.12 41.55 -23.77
N PRO A 4 -52.81 40.47 -24.53
CA PRO A 4 -53.18 39.10 -24.21
C PRO A 4 -52.25 38.44 -23.18
N GLY A 5 -52.83 37.49 -22.43
CA GLY A 5 -52.24 36.84 -21.27
C GLY A 5 -50.94 36.05 -21.52
N THR A 6 -50.00 36.22 -20.60
CA THR A 6 -48.71 35.54 -20.56
C THR A 6 -48.85 34.14 -19.96
N LEU A 7 -48.55 33.11 -20.75
CA LEU A 7 -48.33 31.74 -20.27
C LEU A 7 -47.09 31.69 -19.38
N THR A 8 -47.26 31.23 -18.15
CA THR A 8 -46.18 30.97 -17.19
C THR A 8 -45.49 29.66 -17.56
N GLN A 9 -44.25 29.73 -18.04
CA GLN A 9 -43.36 28.56 -18.17
C GLN A 9 -42.97 28.04 -16.77
N PRO A 10 -42.96 26.71 -16.54
CA PRO A 10 -42.45 26.15 -15.31
C PRO A 10 -40.93 26.31 -15.26
N THR A 11 -40.45 26.96 -14.20
CA THR A 11 -39.03 27.11 -13.90
C THR A 11 -38.42 25.72 -13.60
N SER A 12 -37.63 25.23 -14.55
CA SER A 12 -36.78 24.06 -14.35
C SER A 12 -35.77 24.38 -13.25
N LYS A 13 -36.00 23.84 -12.04
CA LYS A 13 -35.02 23.81 -10.96
C LYS A 13 -33.84 22.97 -11.44
N LYS A 14 -32.81 23.63 -12.00
CA LYS A 14 -31.48 23.04 -12.13
C LYS A 14 -31.02 22.66 -10.73
N GLY A 15 -31.14 21.38 -10.40
CA GLY A 15 -30.49 20.81 -9.24
C GLY A 15 -29.00 21.08 -9.37
N VAL A 16 -28.49 22.00 -8.57
CA VAL A 16 -27.06 22.18 -8.39
C VAL A 16 -26.60 20.92 -7.67
N SER A 17 -26.16 19.93 -8.44
CA SER A 17 -25.44 18.78 -7.92
C SER A 17 -24.15 19.34 -7.31
N SER A 18 -24.14 19.52 -5.99
CA SER A 18 -22.94 19.91 -5.25
C SER A 18 -21.98 18.73 -5.29
N PHE A 19 -21.19 18.65 -6.36
CA PHE A 19 -19.97 17.85 -6.33
C PHE A 19 -19.06 18.52 -5.30
N VAL A 20 -18.95 17.91 -4.13
CA VAL A 20 -17.94 18.29 -3.16
C VAL A 20 -16.59 18.06 -3.84
N SER A 21 -15.84 19.13 -4.07
CA SER A 21 -14.49 19.05 -4.62
C SER A 21 -13.60 18.40 -3.56
N VAL A 22 -13.32 17.11 -3.73
CA VAL A 22 -12.40 16.35 -2.87
C VAL A 22 -10.98 16.73 -3.28
N ASN A 23 -10.25 17.40 -2.39
CA ASN A 23 -8.85 17.73 -2.62
C ASN A 23 -7.96 16.55 -2.23
N ALA A 24 -7.09 16.12 -3.14
CA ALA A 24 -6.16 15.03 -2.91
C ALA A 24 -5.12 15.41 -1.84
N ALA A 25 -5.19 14.76 -0.67
CA ALA A 25 -4.25 14.94 0.44
C ALA A 25 -3.94 13.58 1.07
N PRO A 26 -2.73 13.34 1.60
CA PRO A 26 -2.43 12.08 2.29
C PRO A 26 -3.29 11.98 3.57
N ALA A 27 -3.60 10.75 3.98
CA ALA A 27 -4.29 10.54 5.25
C ALA A 27 -3.47 11.14 6.41
N PRO A 28 -4.13 11.73 7.42
CA PRO A 28 -3.45 12.14 8.64
C PRO A 28 -2.78 10.92 9.28
N ALA A 29 -1.59 11.13 9.87
CA ALA A 29 -0.90 10.05 10.55
C ALA A 29 -1.77 9.54 11.72
N PRO A 30 -2.05 8.23 11.80
CA PRO A 30 -2.89 7.69 12.85
C PRO A 30 -2.21 7.86 14.20
N ALA A 31 -2.98 8.22 15.24
CA ALA A 31 -2.48 8.33 16.60
C ALA A 31 -1.89 7.00 17.12
N VAL A 32 -2.46 5.88 16.67
CA VAL A 32 -1.94 4.53 16.89
C VAL A 32 -1.76 3.87 15.53
N PRO A 33 -0.52 3.68 15.04
CA PRO A 33 -0.31 3.07 13.75
C PRO A 33 -0.73 1.60 13.77
N PRO A 34 -1.25 1.06 12.65
CA PRO A 34 -1.70 -0.31 12.58
C PRO A 34 -0.52 -1.28 12.70
N ARG A 35 -0.57 -2.10 13.75
CA ARG A 35 0.50 -3.01 14.19
C ARG A 35 -0.03 -4.46 14.22
N PRO A 36 -0.15 -5.11 13.05
CA PRO A 36 -0.85 -6.39 12.93
C PRO A 36 -0.13 -7.56 13.62
N GLN A 37 1.16 -7.40 13.89
CA GLN A 37 2.00 -8.35 14.64
C GLN A 37 2.49 -7.75 15.97
N GLY A 38 1.82 -6.71 16.48
CA GLY A 38 2.24 -5.96 17.67
C GLY A 38 3.33 -4.93 17.40
N ASP A 39 3.90 -4.37 18.48
CA ASP A 39 4.96 -3.37 18.40
C ASP A 39 6.31 -4.02 18.06
N LEU A 40 6.73 -3.87 16.80
CA LEU A 40 8.03 -4.34 16.30
C LEU A 40 9.06 -3.21 16.17
N THR A 41 8.79 -2.02 16.71
CA THR A 41 9.72 -0.87 16.60
C THR A 41 11.03 -1.07 17.36
N ARG A 42 11.02 -1.92 18.39
CA ARG A 42 12.19 -2.32 19.18
C ARG A 42 12.57 -3.79 18.99
N ALA A 43 11.91 -4.49 18.05
CA ALA A 43 12.17 -5.89 17.81
C ALA A 43 13.56 -6.07 17.18
N SER A 44 14.29 -7.07 17.67
CA SER A 44 15.51 -7.58 17.06
C SER A 44 15.24 -8.13 15.66
N VAL A 45 16.31 -8.26 14.87
CA VAL A 45 16.24 -8.87 13.54
C VAL A 45 15.67 -10.29 13.61
N GLU A 46 16.03 -11.03 14.64
CA GLU A 46 15.58 -12.39 14.92
C GLU A 46 14.08 -12.46 15.23
N GLU A 47 13.56 -11.53 16.04
CA GLU A 47 12.13 -11.41 16.33
C GLU A 47 11.32 -11.08 15.06
N ILE A 48 11.82 -10.17 14.23
CA ILE A 48 11.18 -9.83 12.95
C ILE A 48 11.21 -11.03 11.98
N ALA A 49 12.33 -11.75 11.91
CA ALA A 49 12.44 -12.96 11.08
C ALA A 49 11.49 -14.06 11.54
N GLN A 50 11.28 -14.19 12.86
CA GLN A 50 10.30 -15.11 13.42
C GLN A 50 8.86 -14.69 13.10
N ALA A 51 8.53 -13.39 13.19
CA ALA A 51 7.23 -12.87 12.77
C ALA A 51 6.95 -13.15 11.28
N VAL A 52 7.96 -12.98 10.41
CA VAL A 52 7.86 -13.33 8.97
C VAL A 52 7.56 -14.82 8.78
N ARG A 53 8.13 -15.69 9.63
CA ARG A 53 7.90 -17.13 9.56
C ARG A 53 6.50 -17.54 9.98
N SER A 54 5.96 -16.92 11.03
CA SER A 54 4.65 -17.27 11.59
C SER A 54 3.47 -16.71 10.79
N THR A 55 3.61 -15.51 10.22
CA THR A 55 2.51 -14.77 9.57
C THR A 55 1.90 -15.51 8.37
N TRP A 56 2.72 -16.21 7.58
CA TRP A 56 2.24 -16.89 6.38
C TRP A 56 2.58 -18.37 6.41
N PRO A 57 1.65 -19.24 6.85
CA PRO A 57 1.82 -20.67 6.76
C PRO A 57 2.01 -21.07 5.29
N THR A 58 2.97 -21.93 5.03
CA THR A 58 3.15 -22.57 3.71
C THR A 58 3.40 -24.04 3.95
N LYS A 59 3.02 -24.88 2.99
CA LYS A 59 3.20 -26.33 3.08
C LYS A 59 4.68 -26.73 3.09
N SER A 60 5.56 -25.95 2.47
CA SER A 60 7.01 -26.23 2.41
C SER A 60 7.77 -25.56 3.57
N ALA A 61 8.42 -26.37 4.40
CA ALA A 61 9.30 -25.86 5.46
C ALA A 61 10.42 -24.98 4.86
N ASP A 62 11.05 -25.41 3.78
CA ASP A 62 12.14 -24.67 3.12
C ASP A 62 11.70 -23.28 2.65
N ASN A 63 10.48 -23.15 2.13
CA ASN A 63 9.92 -21.84 1.77
C ASN A 63 9.64 -20.95 2.99
N ARG A 64 9.40 -21.51 4.18
CA ARG A 64 9.34 -20.72 5.43
C ARG A 64 10.73 -20.25 5.82
N TRP A 65 11.69 -21.18 5.87
CA TRP A 65 13.07 -20.91 6.24
C TRP A 65 13.72 -19.88 5.33
N ASN A 66 13.63 -20.05 4.01
CA ASN A 66 14.19 -19.13 3.01
C ASN A 66 13.62 -17.70 3.12
N ARG A 67 12.33 -17.55 3.45
CA ARG A 67 11.72 -16.23 3.67
C ARG A 67 12.25 -15.55 4.92
N SER A 68 12.31 -16.27 6.04
CA SER A 68 12.85 -15.73 7.29
C SER A 68 14.35 -15.41 7.17
N ARG A 69 15.12 -16.25 6.48
CA ARG A 69 16.55 -16.04 6.22
C ARG A 69 16.78 -14.81 5.35
N GLY A 70 16.10 -14.71 4.21
CA GLY A 70 16.24 -13.53 3.34
C GLY A 70 15.79 -12.23 4.02
N ALA A 71 14.80 -12.29 4.92
CA ALA A 71 14.38 -11.12 5.70
C ALA A 71 15.47 -10.71 6.71
N ARG A 72 16.07 -11.69 7.40
CA ARG A 72 17.22 -11.48 8.29
C ARG A 72 18.41 -10.88 7.55
N ASP A 73 18.80 -11.46 6.43
CA ASP A 73 19.96 -11.01 5.64
C ASP A 73 19.75 -9.56 5.16
N LEU A 74 18.54 -9.23 4.69
CA LEU A 74 18.19 -7.86 4.29
C LEU A 74 18.23 -6.88 5.48
N LEU A 75 17.66 -7.24 6.63
CA LEU A 75 17.67 -6.39 7.82
C LEU A 75 19.08 -6.18 8.37
N GLN A 76 19.92 -7.22 8.38
CA GLN A 76 21.32 -7.11 8.74
C GLN A 76 22.07 -6.17 7.80
N HIS A 77 21.83 -6.26 6.49
CA HIS A 77 22.42 -5.32 5.55
C HIS A 77 21.94 -3.88 5.78
N LEU A 78 20.65 -3.66 6.02
CA LEU A 78 20.11 -2.33 6.33
C LEU A 78 20.66 -1.78 7.65
N SER A 79 20.97 -2.63 8.64
CA SER A 79 21.56 -2.20 9.91
C SER A 79 22.96 -1.59 9.77
N GLN A 80 23.65 -1.83 8.64
CA GLN A 80 24.97 -1.25 8.35
C GLN A 80 24.90 0.24 7.95
N PHE A 81 23.70 0.82 7.82
CA PHE A 81 23.49 2.22 7.47
C PHE A 81 22.86 3.03 8.62
N PRO A 82 23.58 3.25 9.74
CA PRO A 82 23.06 3.97 10.91
C PRO A 82 22.85 5.46 10.60
N GLY A 83 21.74 6.04 11.08
CA GLY A 83 21.37 7.44 10.86
C GLY A 83 20.38 7.68 9.73
N ARG A 84 20.03 6.63 8.99
CA ARG A 84 18.82 6.59 8.17
C ARG A 84 17.79 5.77 8.94
N ASP A 85 16.72 6.40 9.38
CA ASP A 85 15.52 5.68 9.80
C ASP A 85 15.21 4.58 8.77
N LEU A 86 14.83 3.37 9.15
CA LEU A 86 14.56 2.28 8.20
C LEU A 86 13.58 2.69 7.07
N ALA A 87 12.75 3.70 7.33
CA ALA A 87 11.93 4.41 6.35
C ALA A 87 12.75 5.38 5.46
N GLY A 88 13.62 6.24 5.99
CA GLY A 88 14.55 7.08 5.23
C GLY A 88 15.75 6.36 4.60
N ALA A 89 16.15 5.17 5.02
CA ALA A 89 17.12 4.35 4.27
C ALA A 89 16.55 3.95 2.90
N VAL A 90 15.20 3.84 2.85
CA VAL A 90 14.41 3.52 1.67
C VAL A 90 13.88 4.78 0.95
N GLY A 91 13.55 5.84 1.69
CA GLY A 91 13.10 7.12 1.14
C GLY A 91 14.22 8.05 0.67
N ASP A 92 15.43 7.90 1.22
CA ASP A 92 16.59 8.77 1.02
C ASP A 92 17.70 8.09 0.21
N GLN A 93 17.36 7.01 -0.52
CA GLN A 93 17.98 6.79 -1.83
C GLN A 93 17.45 7.88 -2.79
N ARG A 94 17.71 9.14 -2.38
CA ARG A 94 17.30 10.37 -3.02
C ARG A 94 17.69 10.28 -4.47
N VAL A 95 16.66 10.34 -5.33
CA VAL A 95 16.60 11.29 -6.44
C VAL A 95 17.99 11.75 -6.89
N GLN A 96 18.73 10.86 -7.54
CA GLN A 96 19.72 11.32 -8.49
C GLN A 96 18.92 11.77 -9.72
N PRO A 97 19.08 13.01 -10.21
CA PRO A 97 18.43 13.42 -11.45
C PRO A 97 18.83 12.40 -12.54
N GLY A 98 17.84 11.64 -13.03
CA GLY A 98 18.03 10.58 -14.04
C GLY A 98 17.97 9.12 -13.56
N ARG A 99 17.76 8.82 -12.26
CA ARG A 99 17.54 7.44 -11.77
C ARG A 99 16.26 7.30 -10.94
N GLN A 100 15.39 6.37 -11.32
CA GLN A 100 14.19 6.03 -10.56
C GLN A 100 14.56 5.55 -9.15
N PRO A 101 13.86 5.99 -8.09
CA PRO A 101 14.08 5.50 -6.73
C PRO A 101 13.80 4.01 -6.72
N ARG A 102 14.80 3.17 -6.47
CA ARG A 102 14.61 1.72 -6.25
C ARG A 102 14.82 1.48 -4.78
N LEU A 103 13.97 0.69 -4.13
CA LEU A 103 14.43 -0.02 -2.92
C LEU A 103 15.71 -0.77 -3.32
N GLY A 104 16.84 -0.53 -2.64
CA GLY A 104 18.20 -0.91 -3.03
C GLY A 104 18.42 -2.33 -3.57
N PRO A 105 19.62 -2.67 -4.08
CA PRO A 105 19.84 -3.96 -4.74
C PRO A 105 19.46 -5.14 -3.83
N ALA A 106 18.70 -6.09 -4.38
CA ALA A 106 18.57 -7.41 -3.80
C ALA A 106 19.97 -7.99 -3.61
N ILE A 107 20.28 -8.53 -2.42
CA ILE A 107 21.56 -9.20 -2.19
C ILE A 107 21.55 -10.47 -3.04
N GLY A 108 22.35 -10.47 -4.12
CA GLY A 108 22.53 -11.62 -5.02
C GLY A 108 22.00 -11.38 -6.43
N SER A 109 22.93 -11.38 -7.39
CA SER A 109 22.86 -11.77 -8.81
C SER A 109 21.52 -11.64 -9.58
N GLN A 110 21.59 -10.88 -10.69
CA GLN A 110 20.85 -11.03 -11.96
C GLN A 110 19.40 -11.57 -11.90
N ARG A 111 18.43 -10.70 -12.19
CA ARG A 111 17.11 -11.02 -12.82
C ARG A 111 16.22 -12.08 -12.17
N GLU A 112 16.55 -12.61 -10.99
CA GLU A 112 15.72 -13.60 -10.32
C GLU A 112 14.68 -12.94 -9.43
N LYS A 113 13.41 -13.11 -9.81
CA LYS A 113 12.17 -13.05 -9.01
C LYS A 113 12.12 -11.99 -7.88
N PRO A 114 11.19 -11.02 -7.94
CA PRO A 114 11.12 -9.95 -6.94
C PRO A 114 11.13 -10.47 -5.50
N ASP A 115 12.08 -9.96 -4.72
CA ASP A 115 12.42 -10.31 -3.34
C ASP A 115 11.19 -10.69 -2.50
N ARG A 116 10.99 -12.01 -2.33
CA ARG A 116 9.90 -12.55 -1.49
C ARG A 116 9.98 -12.03 -0.05
N HIS A 117 11.19 -11.90 0.48
CA HIS A 117 11.44 -11.42 1.84
C HIS A 117 11.15 -9.91 1.98
N ARG A 118 11.52 -9.09 0.97
CA ARG A 118 11.18 -7.66 0.94
C ARG A 118 9.67 -7.43 1.01
N ARG A 119 8.89 -8.17 0.22
CA ARG A 119 7.42 -8.13 0.32
C ARG A 119 6.91 -8.46 1.71
N CYS A 120 7.53 -9.41 2.41
CA CYS A 120 7.12 -9.75 3.77
C CYS A 120 7.32 -8.55 4.71
N LEU A 121 8.47 -7.90 4.64
CA LEU A 121 8.77 -6.72 5.47
C LEU A 121 7.83 -5.54 5.16
N LEU A 122 7.47 -5.34 3.88
CA LEU A 122 6.48 -4.36 3.45
C LEU A 122 5.08 -4.68 3.99
N CYS A 123 4.65 -5.95 3.89
CA CYS A 123 3.34 -6.39 4.39
C CYS A 123 3.25 -6.28 5.92
N LEU A 124 4.34 -6.54 6.64
CA LEU A 124 4.41 -6.33 8.09
C LEU A 124 4.57 -4.86 8.49
N ARG A 125 4.64 -3.94 7.52
CA ARG A 125 4.91 -2.50 7.71
C ARG A 125 6.20 -2.20 8.48
N ILE A 126 7.17 -3.12 8.45
CA ILE A 126 8.52 -2.91 9.02
C ILE A 126 9.30 -1.90 8.18
N ILE A 127 9.11 -1.99 6.86
CA ILE A 127 9.66 -1.05 5.89
C ILE A 127 8.49 -0.28 5.28
N ARG A 128 8.59 1.05 5.29
CA ARG A 128 7.64 1.93 4.61
C ARG A 128 8.32 2.61 3.43
N PRO A 129 8.04 2.18 2.18
CA PRO A 129 8.60 2.81 1.01
C PRO A 129 7.79 4.04 0.62
N SER A 130 8.44 4.95 -0.10
CA SER A 130 7.70 5.94 -0.89
C SER A 130 6.93 5.24 -2.02
N LEU A 131 5.87 5.89 -2.51
CA LEU A 131 5.06 5.36 -3.61
C LEU A 131 5.90 5.11 -4.88
N GLU A 132 6.82 6.03 -5.20
CA GLU A 132 7.73 5.90 -6.34
C GLU A 132 8.68 4.70 -6.19
N ALA A 133 9.26 4.52 -4.99
CA ALA A 133 10.13 3.38 -4.70
C ALA A 133 9.36 2.06 -4.78
N PHE A 134 8.10 2.04 -4.33
CA PHE A 134 7.25 0.85 -4.44
C PHE A 134 6.98 0.50 -5.92
N ARG A 135 6.63 1.49 -6.75
CA ARG A 135 6.28 1.27 -8.17
C ARG A 135 7.44 0.93 -9.09
N SER A 136 8.66 1.33 -8.74
CA SER A 136 9.86 0.89 -9.47
C SER A 136 10.16 -0.60 -9.31
N ASN A 137 9.40 -1.31 -8.45
CA ASN A 137 9.50 -2.72 -8.18
C ASN A 137 8.21 -3.46 -8.56
N THR A 138 8.33 -4.66 -9.12
CA THR A 138 7.17 -5.51 -9.42
C THR A 138 6.90 -6.46 -8.26
N PHE A 139 5.76 -6.33 -7.57
CA PHE A 139 5.40 -7.21 -6.46
C PHE A 139 4.16 -8.07 -6.81
N LEU A 140 4.40 -9.21 -7.47
CA LEU A 140 3.33 -10.17 -7.77
C LEU A 140 2.63 -10.65 -6.49
N TYR A 141 1.29 -10.79 -6.53
CA TYR A 141 0.47 -11.26 -5.41
C TYR A 141 0.63 -10.45 -4.11
N TYR A 142 1.06 -9.19 -4.21
CA TYR A 142 1.28 -8.35 -3.02
C TYR A 142 -0.01 -8.16 -2.22
N GLY A 143 -1.13 -7.82 -2.87
CA GLY A 143 -2.41 -7.57 -2.21
C GLY A 143 -2.89 -8.73 -1.35
N GLN A 144 -2.88 -9.95 -1.89
CA GLN A 144 -3.27 -11.16 -1.14
C GLN A 144 -2.35 -11.43 0.06
N ARG A 145 -1.04 -11.22 -0.13
CA ARG A 145 -0.05 -11.42 0.93
C ARG A 145 -0.18 -10.35 2.03
N PHE A 146 -0.51 -9.12 1.64
CA PHE A 146 -0.77 -8.01 2.53
C PHE A 146 -2.00 -8.28 3.38
N LEU A 147 -3.13 -8.63 2.74
CA LEU A 147 -4.38 -9.01 3.41
C LEU A 147 -4.15 -10.06 4.50
N ALA A 148 -3.49 -11.17 4.14
CA ALA A 148 -3.19 -12.26 5.07
C ALA A 148 -2.29 -11.86 6.26
N ALA A 149 -1.60 -10.73 6.17
CA ALA A 149 -0.70 -10.26 7.22
C ALA A 149 -1.30 -9.18 8.12
N GLN A 150 -2.40 -8.54 7.71
CA GLN A 150 -2.93 -7.37 8.42
C GLN A 150 -3.81 -7.72 9.62
N ASN A 151 -4.42 -8.91 9.67
CA ASN A 151 -5.43 -9.25 10.68
C ASN A 151 -6.48 -8.12 10.84
N ASP A 152 -6.89 -7.50 9.73
CA ASP A 152 -7.79 -6.33 9.68
C ASP A 152 -9.18 -6.78 9.20
N PRO A 153 -10.19 -6.84 10.09
CA PRO A 153 -11.54 -7.30 9.73
C PRO A 153 -12.22 -6.43 8.65
N LEU A 154 -11.90 -5.13 8.60
CA LEU A 154 -12.46 -4.24 7.58
C LEU A 154 -11.85 -4.56 6.22
N LEU A 155 -10.56 -4.87 6.18
CA LEU A 155 -9.87 -5.27 4.95
C LEU A 155 -10.36 -6.62 4.43
N GLU A 156 -10.67 -7.56 5.32
CA GLU A 156 -11.30 -8.83 4.95
C GLU A 156 -12.72 -8.63 4.39
N LYS A 157 -13.52 -7.77 5.03
CA LYS A 157 -14.87 -7.43 4.56
C LYS A 157 -14.82 -6.75 3.19
N PHE A 158 -13.94 -5.76 3.02
CA PHE A 158 -13.70 -5.11 1.73
C PHE A 158 -13.35 -6.14 0.65
N TRP A 159 -12.45 -7.07 0.95
CA TRP A 159 -12.08 -8.09 -0.01
C TRP A 159 -13.24 -9.00 -0.40
N ALA A 160 -14.08 -9.40 0.55
CA ALA A 160 -15.29 -10.16 0.27
C ALA A 160 -16.27 -9.41 -0.64
N GLU A 161 -16.46 -8.11 -0.42
CA GLU A 161 -17.33 -7.24 -1.25
C GLU A 161 -16.78 -7.08 -2.68
N VAL A 162 -15.46 -6.89 -2.82
CA VAL A 162 -14.80 -6.83 -4.13
C VAL A 162 -15.01 -8.14 -4.90
N GLN A 163 -14.82 -9.28 -4.24
CA GLN A 163 -14.99 -10.60 -4.85
C GLN A 163 -16.44 -10.89 -5.25
N ALA A 164 -17.42 -10.34 -4.54
CA ALA A 164 -18.84 -10.46 -4.86
C ALA A 164 -19.28 -9.58 -6.04
N THR A 165 -18.46 -8.59 -6.42
CA THR A 165 -18.79 -7.66 -7.51
C THR A 165 -18.67 -8.37 -8.87
N PRO A 166 -19.68 -8.29 -9.76
CA PRO A 166 -19.73 -9.00 -11.04
C PRO A 166 -18.84 -8.35 -12.11
N VAL A 167 -17.53 -8.31 -11.86
CA VAL A 167 -16.50 -7.84 -12.80
C VAL A 167 -15.51 -8.98 -13.06
N ASN A 168 -14.67 -8.81 -14.10
CA ASN A 168 -13.62 -9.79 -14.38
C ASN A 168 -12.70 -9.96 -13.15
N PRO A 169 -12.41 -11.20 -12.70
CA PRO A 169 -11.57 -11.47 -11.54
C PRO A 169 -10.18 -10.81 -11.55
N ILE A 170 -9.66 -10.49 -12.74
CA ILE A 170 -8.41 -9.72 -12.89
C ILE A 170 -8.52 -8.36 -12.17
N HIS A 171 -9.68 -7.69 -12.25
CA HIS A 171 -9.89 -6.39 -11.62
C HIS A 171 -10.01 -6.48 -10.10
N HIS A 172 -10.46 -7.61 -9.55
CA HIS A 172 -10.46 -7.83 -8.11
C HIS A 172 -9.03 -7.77 -7.57
N GLY A 173 -8.11 -8.49 -8.22
CA GLY A 173 -6.69 -8.49 -7.86
C GLY A 173 -6.05 -7.10 -7.93
N THR A 174 -6.41 -6.30 -8.94
CA THR A 174 -5.97 -4.90 -9.08
C THR A 174 -6.49 -4.04 -7.93
N ALA A 175 -7.78 -4.12 -7.59
CA ALA A 175 -8.36 -3.35 -6.50
C ALA A 175 -7.69 -3.66 -5.15
N LEU A 176 -7.46 -4.94 -4.85
CA LEU A 176 -6.76 -5.36 -3.63
C LEU A 176 -5.31 -4.90 -3.62
N PHE A 177 -4.64 -4.91 -4.78
CA PHE A 177 -3.29 -4.39 -4.90
C PHE A 177 -3.26 -2.88 -4.61
N ASP A 178 -4.12 -2.08 -5.24
CA ASP A 178 -4.15 -0.63 -5.05
C ASP A 178 -4.41 -0.23 -3.60
N ILE A 179 -5.38 -0.86 -2.94
CA ILE A 179 -5.64 -0.63 -1.52
C ILE A 179 -4.43 -1.03 -0.67
N ALA A 180 -3.83 -2.20 -0.92
CA ALA A 180 -2.65 -2.63 -0.17
C ALA A 180 -1.48 -1.64 -0.32
N VAL A 181 -1.25 -1.09 -1.53
CA VAL A 181 -0.19 -0.09 -1.75
C VAL A 181 -0.52 1.23 -1.05
N ALA A 182 -1.77 1.70 -1.13
CA ALA A 182 -2.20 2.92 -0.45
C ALA A 182 -1.99 2.81 1.06
N LEU A 183 -2.45 1.72 1.68
CA LEU A 183 -2.29 1.46 3.12
C LEU A 183 -0.82 1.28 3.54
N THR A 184 0.00 0.67 2.69
CA THR A 184 1.43 0.46 2.98
C THR A 184 2.20 1.78 2.94
N THR A 185 2.02 2.57 1.88
CA THR A 185 2.79 3.80 1.65
C THR A 185 2.39 4.92 2.60
N GLN A 186 1.11 5.00 2.95
CA GLN A 186 0.60 5.98 3.92
C GLN A 186 0.76 5.48 5.38
N GLY A 187 0.92 4.17 5.59
CA GLY A 187 1.13 3.59 6.92
C GLY A 187 -0.12 3.61 7.80
N ILE A 188 -1.29 3.42 7.18
CA ILE A 188 -2.62 3.57 7.80
C ILE A 188 -3.43 2.26 7.75
N ALA A 189 -4.44 2.13 8.61
CA ALA A 189 -5.40 1.03 8.56
C ALA A 189 -6.48 1.31 7.51
N LEU A 190 -7.30 0.31 7.15
CA LEU A 190 -8.39 0.58 6.22
C LEU A 190 -9.42 1.57 6.81
N ALA A 191 -9.63 1.55 8.14
CA ALA A 191 -10.50 2.49 8.84
C ALA A 191 -10.10 3.97 8.66
N ASP A 192 -8.81 4.23 8.45
CA ASP A 192 -8.24 5.58 8.33
C ASP A 192 -8.13 6.04 6.86
N LEU A 193 -8.50 5.18 5.89
CA LEU A 193 -8.42 5.50 4.48
C LEU A 193 -9.58 6.41 4.07
N THR A 194 -9.32 7.71 3.98
CA THR A 194 -10.31 8.68 3.49
C THR A 194 -10.35 8.74 1.95
N PRO A 195 -11.44 9.24 1.36
CA PRO A 195 -11.51 9.47 -0.09
C PRO A 195 -10.39 10.38 -0.61
N GLU A 196 -10.01 11.42 0.13
CA GLU A 196 -8.90 12.33 -0.18
C GLU A 196 -7.57 11.57 -0.25
N ALA A 197 -7.33 10.70 0.73
CA ALA A 197 -6.14 9.87 0.84
C ALA A 197 -6.02 8.85 -0.28
N PHE A 198 -7.16 8.26 -0.68
CA PHE A 198 -7.19 7.35 -1.81
C PHE A 198 -7.01 8.09 -3.14
N LEU A 199 -7.63 9.26 -3.30
CA LEU A 199 -7.45 10.12 -4.48
C LEU A 199 -6.00 10.61 -4.61
N HIS A 200 -5.34 10.92 -3.49
CA HIS A 200 -3.93 11.27 -3.44
C HIS A 200 -3.02 10.14 -3.93
N TYR A 201 -3.30 8.89 -3.54
CA TYR A 201 -2.63 7.72 -4.08
C TYR A 201 -2.87 7.57 -5.60
N ALA A 202 -4.12 7.71 -6.04
CA ALA A 202 -4.53 7.48 -7.43
C ALA A 202 -3.96 8.55 -8.39
N THR A 203 -4.00 9.82 -8.00
CA THR A 203 -3.46 10.95 -8.80
C THR A 203 -1.95 10.89 -8.94
N ARG A 204 -1.24 10.49 -7.87
CA ARG A 204 0.19 10.17 -7.94
C ARG A 204 0.48 8.88 -8.70
N GLY A 205 -0.56 8.09 -9.02
CA GLY A 205 -0.50 6.87 -9.81
C GLY A 205 -0.76 6.98 -11.29
N SER A 206 -1.55 7.97 -11.69
CA SER A 206 -1.92 8.17 -13.07
C SER A 206 -0.85 8.88 -13.91
N ALA A 207 0.31 9.25 -13.34
CA ALA A 207 1.36 10.00 -14.03
C ALA A 207 2.30 9.15 -14.91
N ALA A 208 1.95 7.91 -15.21
CA ALA A 208 2.71 7.06 -16.13
C ALA A 208 1.76 6.20 -16.98
N VAL A 209 1.30 6.78 -18.09
CA VAL A 209 0.95 6.06 -19.31
C VAL A 209 1.91 6.54 -20.39
#